data_AF-A0AA36J5J1-F1
#
_entry.id   AF-A0AA36J5J1-F1
#
_cell.length_a   1.000
_cell.length_b   1.000
_cell.length_c   1.000
_cell.angle_alpha   90.00
_cell.angle_beta   90.00
_cell.angle_gamma   90.00
#
_symmetry.space_group_name_H-M   'P 1'
#
loop_
_entity.id
_entity.type
_entity.pdbx_description
1 polymer ?
#
loop_
_entity_poly.entity_id
_entity_poly.type
_entity_poly.pdbx_seq_one_letter_code
_entity_poly.pdbx_strand_id
1 'polypeptide(L)'
;MKAAWPRVKTEAPQVGKVIIQLGTADSKEAAENNIKHCKEPFEPPFQLLVARFQSEEAAGLVLQMRVTHMFSDGFCIVPLLSDLGSIIAQEALPPLPSAFAALLPRIHRTVEGDHRLADAVTPAHLDKSSYTANVRAEMLAMTPPQVGFLKHTARKLAVADDILMLTAVAVSMAKLHGQASQTIQVIVPQRDEPMESDMVGLFTDYRRLDVPAQGLSYVGAALAVHHLVKERLWRAPPAVKQGTCPFVNFMWTDFEERHGFVPLVVPKGKDVSTMSPMQVVVVQPDRESWRILCTFNADLYSAADAERYYGFLEEALRCLLEEPLALVM
;
A
#
# COMPACT_ATOMS: atom_id res chain seq x y z
N MET A 1 -14.23 24.34 -15.75
CA MET A 1 -13.42 23.76 -14.65
C MET A 1 -14.04 22.52 -14.01
N LYS A 2 -15.31 22.52 -13.57
CA LYS A 2 -15.98 21.33 -12.97
C LYS A 2 -15.98 20.03 -13.84
N ALA A 3 -15.79 20.13 -15.14
CA ALA A 3 -15.81 18.99 -16.08
C ALA A 3 -14.45 18.30 -16.30
N ALA A 4 -13.37 18.76 -15.66
CA ALA A 4 -12.02 18.24 -15.87
C ALA A 4 -11.54 17.29 -14.76
N TRP A 5 -12.31 17.13 -13.68
CA TRP A 5 -11.92 16.35 -12.53
C TRP A 5 -13.04 15.45 -12.02
N PRO A 6 -12.73 14.19 -11.66
CA PRO A 6 -11.45 13.52 -11.93
C PRO A 6 -11.23 13.33 -13.44
N ARG A 7 -9.97 13.19 -13.86
CA ARG A 7 -9.55 13.24 -15.28
C ARG A 7 -10.07 12.08 -16.14
N VAL A 8 -10.86 11.17 -15.56
CA VAL A 8 -11.52 10.06 -16.25
C VAL A 8 -12.89 10.53 -16.72
N LYS A 9 -13.08 10.60 -18.04
CA LYS A 9 -14.37 10.94 -18.64
C LYS A 9 -15.17 9.65 -18.87
N THR A 10 -16.34 9.54 -18.25
CA THR A 10 -17.35 8.56 -18.66
C THR A 10 -18.28 9.20 -19.68
N GLU A 11 -18.60 8.50 -20.77
CA GLU A 11 -19.55 8.99 -21.79
C GLU A 11 -21.01 9.02 -21.27
N ALA A 12 -21.28 8.35 -20.15
CA ALA A 12 -22.57 8.41 -19.48
C ALA A 12 -22.76 9.77 -18.76
N PRO A 13 -23.99 10.33 -18.74
CA PRO A 13 -24.30 11.53 -17.97
C PRO A 13 -23.84 11.29 -16.53
N GLN A 14 -23.09 12.22 -15.93
CA GLN A 14 -22.54 12.07 -14.58
C GLN A 14 -23.63 11.57 -13.62
N VAL A 15 -23.62 10.27 -13.34
CA VAL A 15 -24.58 9.64 -12.44
C VAL A 15 -24.07 9.94 -11.04
N GLY A 16 -24.59 11.01 -10.44
CA GLY A 16 -24.38 11.32 -9.03
C GLY A 16 -23.79 12.67 -8.68
N LYS A 17 -24.00 13.08 -7.43
CA LYS A 17 -23.31 14.25 -6.84
C LYS A 17 -21.86 13.88 -6.58
N VAL A 18 -20.96 14.26 -7.49
CA VAL A 18 -19.49 14.10 -7.33
C VAL A 18 -19.00 14.75 -6.03
N ILE A 19 -19.64 15.84 -5.59
CA ILE A 19 -19.31 16.54 -4.35
C ILE A 19 -20.53 16.57 -3.43
N ILE A 20 -20.38 16.06 -2.21
CA ILE A 20 -21.39 16.07 -1.16
C ILE A 20 -20.89 16.95 -0.01
N GLN A 21 -21.69 17.96 0.36
CA GLN A 21 -21.39 18.85 1.47
C GLN A 21 -22.18 18.40 2.72
N LEU A 22 -21.48 18.16 3.83
CA LEU A 22 -22.05 17.60 5.07
C LEU A 22 -22.40 18.66 6.13
N GLY A 23 -22.38 19.95 5.76
CA GLY A 23 -22.60 21.08 6.67
C GLY A 23 -21.31 21.57 7.34
N THR A 24 -21.46 22.56 8.22
CA THR A 24 -20.38 23.14 9.02
C THR A 24 -20.50 22.67 10.46
N ALA A 25 -19.42 22.09 10.99
CA ALA A 25 -19.29 21.68 12.38
C ALA A 25 -18.61 22.78 13.23
N ASP A 26 -18.72 22.66 14.55
CA ASP A 26 -18.10 23.56 15.54
C ASP A 26 -16.62 23.24 15.81
N SER A 27 -16.13 22.10 15.34
CA SER A 27 -14.79 21.59 15.58
C SER A 27 -14.31 20.68 14.44
N LYS A 28 -12.99 20.49 14.33
CA LYS A 28 -12.39 19.57 13.34
C LYS A 28 -12.83 18.14 13.59
N GLU A 29 -12.85 17.70 14.85
CA GLU A 29 -13.25 16.36 15.28
C GLU A 29 -14.72 16.09 14.93
N ALA A 30 -15.60 17.07 15.09
CA ALA A 30 -17.00 16.94 14.67
C ALA A 30 -17.13 16.85 13.14
N ALA A 31 -16.33 17.60 12.37
CA ALA A 31 -16.30 17.46 10.91
C ALA A 31 -15.77 16.09 10.45
N GLU A 32 -14.73 15.55 11.09
CA GLU A 32 -14.24 14.19 10.86
C GLU A 32 -15.31 13.14 11.18
N ASN A 33 -16.02 13.31 12.30
CA ASN A 33 -17.13 12.44 12.67
C ASN A 33 -18.30 12.51 11.68
N ASN A 34 -18.64 13.68 11.16
CA ASN A 34 -19.67 13.83 10.14
C ASN A 34 -19.32 13.04 8.87
N ILE A 35 -18.06 13.08 8.43
CA ILE A 35 -17.57 12.26 7.31
C ILE A 35 -17.65 10.77 7.64
N LYS A 36 -17.14 10.36 8.80
CA LYS A 36 -17.07 8.95 9.22
C LYS A 36 -18.45 8.30 9.29
N HIS A 37 -19.46 9.04 9.73
CA HIS A 37 -20.83 8.55 9.90
C HIS A 37 -21.77 8.95 8.73
N CYS A 38 -21.22 9.53 7.65
CA CYS A 38 -22.00 9.86 6.47
C CYS A 38 -22.57 8.60 5.82
N LYS A 39 -23.90 8.51 5.78
CA LYS A 39 -24.66 7.38 5.21
C LYS A 39 -24.94 7.52 3.70
N GLU A 40 -24.49 8.60 3.08
CA GLU A 40 -24.66 8.78 1.64
C GLU A 40 -23.97 7.62 0.89
N PRO A 41 -24.71 6.92 0.03
CA PRO A 41 -24.16 5.80 -0.72
C PRO A 41 -23.05 6.29 -1.65
N PHE A 42 -22.04 5.45 -1.83
CA PHE A 42 -20.99 5.72 -2.80
C PHE A 42 -21.52 5.47 -4.21
N GLU A 43 -21.48 6.51 -5.05
CA GLU A 43 -21.81 6.43 -6.46
C GLU A 43 -20.49 6.42 -7.27
N PRO A 44 -20.14 5.30 -7.93
CA PRO A 44 -18.90 5.19 -8.67
C PRO A 44 -18.90 6.13 -9.91
N PRO A 45 -17.72 6.53 -10.41
CA PRO A 45 -16.42 6.03 -9.98
C PRO A 45 -15.78 6.84 -8.85
N PHE A 46 -16.32 8.02 -8.51
CA PHE A 46 -15.66 8.99 -7.65
C PHE A 46 -16.68 9.80 -6.86
N GLN A 47 -16.38 10.05 -5.58
CA GLN A 47 -17.20 10.90 -4.73
C GLN A 47 -16.30 11.62 -3.72
N LEU A 48 -16.52 12.92 -3.55
CA LEU A 48 -15.83 13.77 -2.59
C LEU A 48 -16.82 14.20 -1.50
N LEU A 49 -16.56 13.82 -0.26
CA LEU A 49 -17.28 14.35 0.90
C LEU A 49 -16.53 15.55 1.45
N VAL A 50 -17.25 16.62 1.76
CA VAL A 50 -16.72 17.88 2.28
C VAL A 50 -17.45 18.23 3.56
N ALA A 51 -16.73 18.26 4.68
CA ALA A 51 -17.23 18.79 5.95
C ALA A 51 -16.44 20.05 6.32
N ARG A 52 -17.14 21.14 6.60
CA ARG A 52 -16.51 22.38 7.09
C ARG A 52 -16.45 22.34 8.60
N PHE A 53 -15.49 23.05 9.19
CA PHE A 53 -15.52 23.35 10.61
C PHE A 53 -15.15 24.81 10.87
N GLN A 54 -15.71 25.36 11.93
CA GLN A 54 -15.38 26.68 12.43
C GLN A 54 -15.49 26.67 13.96
N SER A 55 -14.36 26.88 14.63
CA SER A 55 -14.24 27.10 16.07
C SER A 55 -13.76 28.53 16.34
N GLU A 56 -13.63 28.90 17.61
CA GLU A 56 -13.05 30.18 18.01
C GLU A 56 -11.56 30.30 17.62
N GLU A 57 -10.86 29.16 17.54
CA GLU A 57 -9.41 29.10 17.32
C GLU A 57 -9.03 28.81 15.86
N ALA A 58 -9.89 28.13 15.09
CA ALA A 58 -9.58 27.70 13.73
C ALA A 58 -10.82 27.53 12.84
N ALA A 59 -10.64 27.73 11.54
CA ALA A 59 -11.63 27.37 10.53
C ALA A 59 -10.97 26.55 9.43
N GLY A 60 -11.69 25.58 8.88
CA GLY A 60 -11.13 24.70 7.86
C GLY A 60 -12.12 23.72 7.26
N LEU A 61 -11.57 22.75 6.54
CA LEU A 61 -12.30 21.72 5.80
C LEU A 61 -11.66 20.36 6.07
N VAL A 62 -12.50 19.34 6.22
CA VAL A 62 -12.12 17.93 6.15
C VAL A 62 -12.68 17.36 4.85
N LEU A 63 -11.85 16.61 4.13
CA LEU A 63 -12.20 16.00 2.85
C LEU A 63 -12.04 14.49 2.94
N GLN A 64 -13.01 13.75 2.40
CA GLN A 64 -12.87 12.31 2.15
C GLN A 64 -13.10 12.03 0.67
N MET A 65 -12.10 11.44 0.03
CA MET A 65 -12.19 10.94 -1.33
C MET A 65 -12.57 9.46 -1.32
N ARG A 66 -13.63 9.13 -2.04
CA ARG A 66 -14.07 7.76 -2.30
C ARG A 66 -13.90 7.46 -3.78
N VAL A 67 -13.28 6.34 -4.10
CA VAL A 67 -12.97 5.91 -5.46
C VAL A 67 -13.28 4.42 -5.61
N THR A 68 -13.79 3.99 -6.77
CA THR A 68 -14.03 2.55 -6.97
C THR A 68 -12.73 1.83 -7.32
N HIS A 69 -12.47 0.74 -6.60
CA HIS A 69 -11.34 -0.14 -6.88
C HIS A 69 -11.40 -0.80 -8.27
N MET A 70 -12.51 -0.70 -9.00
CA MET A 70 -12.61 -1.17 -10.39
C MET A 70 -11.72 -0.38 -11.36
N PHE A 71 -11.36 0.87 -11.06
CA PHE A 71 -10.49 1.67 -11.92
C PHE A 71 -9.35 2.37 -11.16
N SER A 72 -9.34 2.39 -9.83
CA SER A 72 -8.29 3.05 -9.04
C SER A 72 -7.60 2.10 -8.08
N ASP A 73 -6.33 2.37 -7.82
CA ASP A 73 -5.56 1.78 -6.73
C ASP A 73 -5.20 2.80 -5.65
N GLY A 74 -4.49 2.36 -4.60
CA GLY A 74 -4.05 3.25 -3.52
C GLY A 74 -3.11 4.37 -3.98
N PHE A 75 -2.40 4.20 -5.09
CA PHE A 75 -1.49 5.21 -5.64
C PHE A 75 -2.22 6.31 -6.39
N CYS A 76 -3.52 6.14 -6.70
CA CYS A 76 -4.33 7.21 -7.28
C CYS A 76 -4.58 8.38 -6.32
N ILE A 77 -4.41 8.19 -5.01
CA ILE A 77 -4.70 9.22 -4.01
C ILE A 77 -3.83 10.46 -4.24
N VAL A 78 -2.53 10.28 -4.48
CA VAL A 78 -1.58 11.40 -4.66
C VAL A 78 -1.94 12.27 -5.88
N PRO A 79 -2.10 11.74 -7.11
CA PRO A 79 -2.49 12.57 -8.26
C PRO A 79 -3.89 13.18 -8.09
N LEU A 80 -4.83 12.48 -7.46
CA LEU A 80 -6.16 13.04 -7.17
C LEU A 80 -6.11 14.24 -6.23
N LEU A 81 -5.27 14.18 -5.19
CA LEU A 81 -5.05 15.30 -4.27
C LEU A 81 -4.30 16.45 -4.95
N SER A 82 -3.30 16.14 -5.77
CA SER A 82 -2.56 17.14 -6.55
C SER A 82 -3.50 17.91 -7.48
N ASP A 83 -4.36 17.20 -8.21
CA ASP A 83 -5.35 17.82 -9.08
C ASP A 83 -6.32 18.71 -8.31
N LEU A 84 -6.79 18.23 -7.16
CA LEU A 84 -7.71 18.99 -6.32
C LEU A 84 -7.07 20.30 -5.86
N GLY A 85 -5.80 20.25 -5.46
CA GLY A 85 -5.00 21.42 -5.10
C GLY A 85 -4.92 22.45 -6.23
N SER A 86 -4.54 22.03 -7.43
CA SER A 86 -4.51 22.91 -8.61
C SER A 86 -5.88 23.51 -8.95
N ILE A 87 -6.97 22.74 -8.84
CA ILE A 87 -8.34 23.25 -9.08
C ILE A 87 -8.71 24.33 -8.06
N ILE A 88 -8.37 24.14 -6.79
CA ILE A 88 -8.60 25.13 -5.73
C ILE A 88 -7.78 26.39 -5.98
N ALA A 89 -6.54 26.23 -6.44
CA ALA A 89 -5.66 27.33 -6.85
C ALA A 89 -6.08 27.99 -8.19
N GLN A 90 -7.11 27.47 -8.86
CA GLN A 90 -7.58 27.93 -10.18
C GLN A 90 -6.53 27.79 -11.29
N GLU A 91 -5.61 26.83 -11.13
CA GLU A 91 -4.58 26.49 -12.09
C GLU A 91 -5.10 25.51 -13.15
N ALA A 92 -4.50 25.55 -14.35
CA ALA A 92 -4.78 24.56 -15.38
C ALA A 92 -4.12 23.23 -15.02
N LEU A 93 -4.89 22.14 -15.11
CA LEU A 93 -4.35 20.79 -14.95
C LEU A 93 -3.43 20.45 -16.14
N PRO A 94 -2.20 19.94 -15.91
CA PRO A 94 -1.33 19.52 -17.01
C PRO A 94 -2.01 18.43 -17.86
N PRO A 95 -1.75 18.27 -19.16
CA PRO A 95 -2.29 17.14 -19.91
C PRO A 95 -1.71 15.81 -19.37
N LEU A 96 -2.56 14.79 -19.22
CA LEU A 96 -2.12 13.42 -18.90
C LEU A 96 -2.65 12.43 -19.94
N PRO A 97 -1.86 11.40 -20.32
CA PRO A 97 -2.35 10.28 -21.11
C PRO A 97 -3.50 9.54 -20.43
N SER A 98 -4.29 8.81 -21.22
CA SER A 98 -5.32 7.91 -20.71
C SER A 98 -4.69 6.70 -20.03
N ALA A 99 -5.07 6.40 -18.79
CA ALA A 99 -4.65 5.18 -18.11
C ALA A 99 -5.03 3.91 -18.88
N PHE A 100 -6.17 3.92 -19.58
CA PHE A 100 -6.58 2.80 -20.45
C PHE A 100 -5.62 2.61 -21.63
N ALA A 101 -5.12 3.70 -22.22
CA ALA A 101 -4.15 3.62 -23.30
C ALA A 101 -2.80 3.07 -22.81
N ALA A 102 -2.40 3.38 -21.57
CA ALA A 102 -1.19 2.82 -20.95
C ALA A 102 -1.35 1.33 -20.59
N LEU A 103 -2.52 0.92 -20.11
CA LEU A 103 -2.80 -0.47 -19.68
C LEU A 103 -3.04 -1.42 -20.86
N LEU A 104 -3.62 -0.93 -21.98
CA LEU A 104 -4.01 -1.79 -23.10
C LEU A 104 -2.84 -2.63 -23.68
N PRO A 105 -1.64 -2.08 -23.93
CA PRO A 105 -0.49 -2.88 -24.36
C PRO A 105 -0.10 -3.99 -23.38
N ARG A 106 -0.23 -3.75 -22.06
CA ARG A 106 0.08 -4.75 -21.02
C ARG A 106 -0.93 -5.89 -21.04
N ILE A 107 -2.20 -5.58 -21.23
CA ILE A 107 -3.26 -6.58 -21.39
C ILE A 107 -2.99 -7.43 -22.62
N HIS A 108 -2.65 -6.83 -23.77
CA HIS A 108 -2.29 -7.57 -24.98
C HIS A 108 -1.11 -8.51 -24.74
N ARG A 109 0.00 -8.02 -24.16
CA ARG A 109 1.16 -8.87 -23.81
C ARG A 109 0.78 -10.02 -22.89
N THR A 110 -0.08 -9.76 -21.91
CA THR A 110 -0.55 -10.79 -20.97
C THR A 110 -1.32 -11.89 -21.69
N VAL A 111 -2.22 -11.52 -22.61
CA VAL A 111 -2.98 -12.48 -23.44
C VAL A 111 -2.06 -13.29 -24.34
N GLU A 112 -1.01 -12.67 -24.88
CA GLU A 112 0.00 -13.33 -25.72
C GLU A 112 1.03 -14.16 -24.92
N GLY A 113 0.99 -14.10 -23.59
CA GLY A 113 1.99 -14.76 -22.73
C GLY A 113 3.38 -14.12 -22.77
N ASP A 114 3.49 -12.86 -23.22
CA ASP A 114 4.74 -12.12 -23.22
C ASP A 114 5.04 -11.53 -21.84
N HIS A 115 6.03 -12.11 -21.16
CA HIS A 115 6.45 -11.70 -19.82
C HIS A 115 7.77 -10.91 -19.80
N ARG A 116 8.29 -10.46 -20.97
CA ARG A 116 9.61 -9.83 -21.08
C ARG A 116 9.77 -8.55 -20.25
N LEU A 117 8.69 -7.81 -20.00
CA LEU A 117 8.71 -6.54 -19.24
C LEU A 117 8.30 -6.70 -17.76
N ALA A 118 8.03 -7.92 -17.30
CA ALA A 118 7.58 -8.23 -15.93
C ALA A 118 6.30 -7.47 -15.47
N ASP A 119 5.51 -6.97 -16.43
CA ASP A 119 4.33 -6.12 -16.24
C ASP A 119 3.01 -6.81 -16.64
N ALA A 120 3.05 -8.13 -16.82
CA ALA A 120 1.87 -8.90 -17.16
C ALA A 120 0.80 -8.80 -16.06
N VAL A 121 -0.45 -8.62 -16.44
CA VAL A 121 -1.58 -8.50 -15.51
C VAL A 121 -1.81 -9.84 -14.83
N THR A 122 -1.87 -9.85 -13.50
CA THR A 122 -2.17 -11.06 -12.74
C THR A 122 -3.58 -11.57 -13.08
N PRO A 123 -3.73 -12.83 -13.49
CA PRO A 123 -5.05 -13.41 -13.74
C PRO A 123 -5.91 -13.37 -12.48
N ALA A 124 -7.23 -13.25 -12.60
CA ALA A 124 -8.09 -13.36 -11.42
C ALA A 124 -7.94 -14.72 -10.73
N HIS A 125 -8.04 -14.74 -9.40
CA HIS A 125 -8.08 -15.99 -8.65
C HIS A 125 -9.26 -16.84 -9.11
N LEU A 126 -9.01 -18.11 -9.43
CA LEU A 126 -10.06 -19.01 -9.94
C LEU A 126 -10.95 -19.56 -8.85
N ASP A 127 -10.49 -19.57 -7.59
CA ASP A 127 -11.32 -19.95 -6.46
C ASP A 127 -12.02 -18.71 -5.89
N LYS A 128 -13.35 -18.75 -5.83
CA LYS A 128 -14.17 -17.68 -5.26
C LYS A 128 -14.42 -17.89 -3.76
N SER A 129 -13.77 -18.88 -3.14
CA SER A 129 -13.84 -19.05 -1.70
C SER A 129 -13.22 -17.81 -1.02
N SER A 130 -14.09 -16.87 -0.65
CA SER A 130 -13.74 -15.74 0.21
C SER A 130 -13.29 -16.33 1.55
N TYR A 131 -11.98 -16.46 1.72
CA TYR A 131 -11.39 -16.85 3.00
C TYR A 131 -11.63 -15.73 4.01
N THR A 132 -12.74 -15.80 4.74
CA THR A 132 -12.80 -15.23 6.09
C THR A 132 -12.32 -16.30 7.04
N ALA A 133 -11.00 -16.37 7.25
CA ALA A 133 -10.41 -17.26 8.23
C ALA A 133 -10.66 -16.74 9.65
N ASN A 134 -10.56 -17.63 10.64
CA ASN A 134 -10.31 -17.19 12.01
C ASN A 134 -8.95 -16.47 12.02
N VAL A 135 -8.91 -15.22 12.48
CA VAL A 135 -7.74 -14.36 12.36
C VAL A 135 -7.21 -13.93 13.72
N ARG A 136 -5.88 -13.95 13.84
CA ARG A 136 -5.17 -13.26 14.92
C ARG A 136 -4.42 -12.08 14.32
N ALA A 137 -4.69 -10.89 14.82
CA ALA A 137 -4.01 -9.68 14.37
C ALA A 137 -3.34 -8.95 15.54
N GLU A 138 -2.11 -8.48 15.31
CA GLU A 138 -1.35 -7.69 16.27
C GLU A 138 -0.66 -6.54 15.57
N MET A 139 -0.55 -5.41 16.26
CA MET A 139 0.09 -4.21 15.74
C MET A 139 1.32 -3.90 16.56
N LEU A 140 2.48 -3.94 15.90
CA LEU A 140 3.74 -3.50 16.46
C LEU A 140 3.97 -2.04 16.08
N ALA A 141 4.41 -1.22 17.04
CA ALA A 141 4.78 0.16 16.79
C ALA A 141 6.31 0.31 16.83
N MET A 142 6.88 0.95 15.83
CA MET A 142 8.27 1.37 15.83
C MET A 142 8.34 2.83 16.27
N THR A 143 9.20 3.09 17.25
CA THR A 143 9.48 4.43 17.77
C THR A 143 10.27 5.27 16.76
N PRO A 144 10.22 6.63 16.85
CA PRO A 144 11.01 7.50 16.00
C PRO A 144 12.52 7.20 15.97
N PRO A 145 13.19 6.88 17.10
CA PRO A 145 14.59 6.48 17.07
C PRO A 145 14.84 5.20 16.26
N GLN A 146 13.97 4.20 16.36
CA GLN A 146 14.10 2.94 15.62
C GLN A 146 13.94 3.15 14.11
N VAL A 147 12.95 3.93 13.70
CA VAL A 147 12.73 4.27 12.28
C VAL A 147 13.87 5.14 11.74
N GLY A 148 14.31 6.14 12.51
CA GLY A 148 15.45 6.99 12.14
C GLY A 148 16.73 6.18 11.94
N PHE A 149 16.97 5.19 12.80
CA PHE A 149 18.12 4.29 12.68
C PHE A 149 17.99 3.35 11.49
N LEU A 150 16.82 2.77 11.23
CA LEU A 150 16.55 1.96 10.02
C LEU A 150 16.82 2.76 8.74
N LYS A 151 16.28 3.99 8.64
CA LYS A 151 16.52 4.89 7.50
C LYS A 151 18.00 5.23 7.34
N HIS A 152 18.71 5.43 8.44
CA HIS A 152 20.16 5.68 8.41
C HIS A 152 20.95 4.48 7.86
N THR A 153 20.62 3.27 8.32
CA THR A 153 21.24 2.03 7.85
C THR A 153 20.92 1.79 6.38
N ALA A 154 19.68 2.01 5.93
CA ALA A 154 19.28 1.89 4.53
C ALA A 154 20.16 2.77 3.64
N ARG A 155 20.35 4.04 4.02
CA ARG A 155 21.23 4.99 3.32
C ARG A 155 22.68 4.52 3.26
N LYS A 156 23.22 3.99 4.36
CA LYS A 156 24.60 3.45 4.40
C LYS A 156 24.79 2.26 3.46
N LEU A 157 23.76 1.43 3.33
CA LEU A 157 23.74 0.27 2.45
C LEU A 157 23.37 0.61 1.00
N ALA A 158 23.05 1.88 0.71
CA ALA A 158 22.54 2.33 -0.58
C ALA A 158 21.29 1.55 -1.04
N VAL A 159 20.44 1.14 -0.09
CA VAL A 159 19.14 0.52 -0.34
C VAL A 159 18.02 1.41 0.21
N ALA A 160 16.80 1.21 -0.28
CA ALA A 160 15.64 1.90 0.28
C ALA A 160 15.23 1.28 1.64
N ASP A 161 14.61 2.08 2.50
CA ASP A 161 14.20 1.69 3.86
C ASP A 161 13.08 0.65 3.86
N ASP A 162 12.20 0.71 2.86
CA ASP A 162 11.19 -0.30 2.58
C ASP A 162 11.80 -1.67 2.22
N ILE A 163 12.92 -1.70 1.50
CA ILE A 163 13.68 -2.93 1.18
C ILE A 163 14.25 -3.55 2.46
N LEU A 164 14.80 -2.75 3.38
CA LEU A 164 15.29 -3.28 4.66
C LEU A 164 14.16 -3.91 5.47
N MET A 165 13.01 -3.25 5.54
CA MET A 165 11.86 -3.79 6.26
C MET A 165 11.28 -5.03 5.58
N LEU A 166 11.18 -5.03 4.25
CA LEU A 166 10.76 -6.19 3.47
C LEU A 166 11.68 -7.38 3.72
N THR A 167 12.99 -7.13 3.80
CA THR A 167 14.00 -8.14 4.12
C THR A 167 13.79 -8.68 5.53
N ALA A 168 13.61 -7.81 6.53
CA ALA A 168 13.36 -8.24 7.91
C ALA A 168 12.12 -9.14 7.97
N VAL A 169 11.00 -8.69 7.43
CA VAL A 169 9.73 -9.45 7.39
C VAL A 169 9.91 -10.80 6.70
N ALA A 170 10.50 -10.83 5.50
CA ALA A 170 10.65 -12.06 4.73
C ALA A 170 11.61 -13.06 5.39
N VAL A 171 12.71 -12.58 5.97
CA VAL A 171 13.66 -13.41 6.72
C VAL A 171 13.01 -14.01 7.96
N SER A 172 12.22 -13.24 8.70
CA SER A 172 11.51 -13.74 9.89
C SER A 172 10.49 -14.81 9.54
N MET A 173 9.80 -14.66 8.39
CA MET A 173 8.94 -15.72 7.84
C MET A 173 9.75 -16.96 7.42
N ALA A 174 10.90 -16.78 6.77
CA ALA A 174 11.78 -17.89 6.38
C ALA A 174 12.23 -18.70 7.61
N LYS A 175 12.63 -18.01 8.69
CA LYS A 175 12.97 -18.60 9.98
C LYS A 175 11.81 -19.34 10.61
N LEU A 176 10.62 -18.73 10.65
CA LEU A 176 9.41 -19.35 11.18
C LEU A 176 9.10 -20.67 10.47
N HIS A 177 9.24 -20.70 9.14
CA HIS A 177 8.95 -21.88 8.33
C HIS A 177 10.14 -22.85 8.18
N GLY A 178 11.33 -22.49 8.69
CA GLY A 178 12.56 -23.27 8.49
C GLY A 178 12.94 -23.43 7.00
N GLN A 179 12.71 -22.41 6.18
CA GLN A 179 12.92 -22.46 4.73
C GLN A 179 14.18 -21.69 4.31
N ALA A 180 14.92 -22.23 3.35
CA ALA A 180 16.12 -21.58 2.81
C ALA A 180 15.83 -20.24 2.10
N SER A 181 14.61 -20.09 1.59
CA SER A 181 14.09 -18.91 0.92
C SER A 181 12.60 -18.79 1.22
N GLN A 182 12.11 -17.57 1.41
CA GLN A 182 10.70 -17.31 1.62
C GLN A 182 10.07 -16.74 0.35
N THR A 183 9.06 -17.44 -0.15
CA THR A 183 8.14 -16.87 -1.15
C THR A 183 7.14 -15.94 -0.48
N ILE A 184 7.06 -14.70 -0.92
CA ILE A 184 6.04 -13.72 -0.51
C ILE A 184 5.29 -13.16 -1.71
N GLN A 185 4.07 -12.71 -1.48
CA GLN A 185 3.31 -11.85 -2.38
C GLN A 185 3.40 -10.41 -1.91
N VAL A 186 3.62 -9.47 -2.82
CA VAL A 186 3.63 -8.03 -2.54
C VAL A 186 2.75 -7.29 -3.53
N ILE A 187 2.26 -6.11 -3.15
CA ILE A 187 1.66 -5.18 -4.11
C ILE A 187 2.77 -4.34 -4.72
N VAL A 188 2.86 -4.33 -6.05
CA VAL A 188 3.72 -3.41 -6.80
C VAL A 188 2.88 -2.35 -7.50
N PRO A 189 3.33 -1.09 -7.62
CA PRO A 189 2.56 -0.03 -8.28
C PRO A 189 2.43 -0.22 -9.80
N GLN A 190 3.43 -0.80 -10.45
CA GLN A 190 3.60 -0.87 -11.91
C GLN A 190 3.42 0.46 -12.65
N ARG A 191 3.88 1.56 -12.05
CA ARG A 191 3.86 2.91 -12.64
C ARG A 191 5.27 3.22 -13.08
N ASP A 192 5.63 2.62 -14.20
CA ASP A 192 7.00 2.43 -14.65
C ASP A 192 7.34 3.32 -15.85
N GLU A 193 6.33 3.66 -16.66
CA GLU A 193 6.50 4.57 -17.79
C GLU A 193 6.37 6.03 -17.36
N PRO A 194 6.94 6.98 -18.14
CA PRO A 194 6.79 8.40 -17.88
C PRO A 194 5.32 8.79 -17.68
N MET A 195 5.07 9.62 -16.67
CA MET A 195 3.75 10.15 -16.29
C MET A 195 2.76 9.13 -15.69
N GLU A 196 3.08 7.83 -15.62
CA GLU A 196 2.17 6.85 -15.00
C GLU A 196 1.99 7.08 -13.50
N SER A 197 2.97 7.67 -12.82
CA SER A 197 2.87 8.12 -11.42
C SER A 197 1.74 9.13 -11.21
N ASP A 198 1.41 9.91 -12.24
CA ASP A 198 0.42 10.99 -12.18
C ASP A 198 -0.96 10.55 -12.66
N MET A 199 -1.08 9.35 -13.23
CA MET A 199 -2.34 8.84 -13.77
C MET A 199 -3.28 8.31 -12.68
N VAL A 200 -4.58 8.55 -12.86
CA VAL A 200 -5.63 7.86 -12.08
C VAL A 200 -6.02 6.60 -12.83
N GLY A 201 -5.66 5.44 -12.31
CA GLY A 201 -5.87 4.13 -12.93
C GLY A 201 -5.48 2.98 -12.00
N LEU A 202 -5.92 1.76 -12.32
CA LEU A 202 -5.60 0.54 -11.60
C LEU A 202 -4.35 -0.08 -12.24
N PHE A 203 -3.17 0.34 -11.76
CA PHE A 203 -1.88 -0.17 -12.20
C PHE A 203 -1.31 -1.18 -11.21
N THR A 204 -1.67 -1.05 -9.93
CA THR A 204 -1.17 -1.96 -8.91
C THR A 204 -1.52 -3.40 -9.19
N ASP A 205 -0.58 -4.28 -8.89
CA ASP A 205 -0.80 -5.70 -9.06
C ASP A 205 -0.02 -6.50 -8.02
N TYR A 206 -0.39 -7.77 -7.87
CA TYR A 206 0.31 -8.72 -7.03
C TYR A 206 1.55 -9.23 -7.75
N ARG A 207 2.65 -9.32 -7.01
CA ARG A 207 3.88 -9.95 -7.46
C ARG A 207 4.43 -10.88 -6.43
N ARG A 208 4.95 -12.00 -6.92
CA ARG A 208 5.66 -12.99 -6.12
C ARG A 208 7.14 -12.67 -6.13
N LEU A 209 7.74 -12.60 -4.95
CA LEU A 209 9.18 -12.56 -4.74
C LEU A 209 9.61 -13.78 -3.95
N ASP A 210 10.74 -14.37 -4.32
CA ASP A 210 11.40 -15.43 -3.58
C ASP A 210 12.63 -14.84 -2.91
N VAL A 211 12.53 -14.57 -1.61
CA VAL A 211 13.58 -13.88 -0.82
C VAL A 211 14.53 -14.91 -0.21
N PRO A 212 15.80 -14.96 -0.64
CA PRO A 212 16.78 -15.89 -0.07
C PRO A 212 17.12 -15.49 1.36
N ALA A 213 17.24 -16.48 2.25
CA ALA A 213 17.56 -16.28 3.66
C ALA A 213 18.78 -17.10 4.09
N GLN A 214 18.83 -18.39 3.78
CA GLN A 214 19.91 -19.27 4.22
C GLN A 214 21.26 -18.95 3.58
N GLY A 215 22.33 -19.03 4.37
CA GLY A 215 23.70 -18.84 3.88
C GLY A 215 24.04 -17.39 3.52
N LEU A 216 23.15 -16.44 3.79
CA LEU A 216 23.39 -15.02 3.65
C LEU A 216 23.49 -14.37 5.03
N SER A 217 24.27 -13.29 5.10
CA SER A 217 24.16 -12.35 6.20
C SER A 217 22.89 -11.49 6.06
N TYR A 218 22.46 -10.82 7.12
CA TYR A 218 21.30 -9.91 7.03
C TYR A 218 21.48 -8.81 5.96
N VAL A 219 22.67 -8.23 5.85
CA VAL A 219 22.99 -7.30 4.75
C VAL A 219 23.02 -7.99 3.39
N GLY A 220 23.52 -9.23 3.32
CA GLY A 220 23.51 -10.02 2.09
C GLY A 220 22.10 -10.29 1.60
N ALA A 221 21.18 -10.65 2.50
CA ALA A 221 19.76 -10.80 2.21
C ALA A 221 19.15 -9.47 1.74
N ALA A 222 19.45 -8.35 2.41
CA ALA A 222 18.95 -7.03 2.01
C ALA A 222 19.40 -6.60 0.61
N LEU A 223 20.67 -6.83 0.27
CA LEU A 223 21.22 -6.56 -1.06
C LEU A 223 20.61 -7.49 -2.12
N ALA A 224 20.33 -8.75 -1.76
CA ALA A 224 19.62 -9.68 -2.65
C ALA A 224 18.19 -9.21 -2.91
N VAL A 225 17.43 -8.79 -1.89
CA VAL A 225 16.08 -8.21 -2.07
C VAL A 225 16.14 -6.93 -2.90
N HIS A 226 17.11 -6.05 -2.64
CA HIS A 226 17.32 -4.84 -3.43
C HIS A 226 17.53 -5.17 -4.92
N HIS A 227 18.38 -6.15 -5.22
CA HIS A 227 18.61 -6.61 -6.59
C HIS A 227 17.34 -7.20 -7.22
N LEU A 228 16.60 -8.05 -6.50
CA LEU A 228 15.35 -8.63 -6.98
C LEU A 228 14.32 -7.55 -7.36
N VAL A 229 14.18 -6.51 -6.54
CA VAL A 229 13.26 -5.40 -6.79
C VAL A 229 13.76 -4.52 -7.93
N LYS A 230 15.03 -4.11 -7.91
CA LYS A 230 15.63 -3.23 -8.91
C LYS A 230 15.58 -3.82 -10.32
N GLU A 231 15.91 -5.10 -10.45
CA GLU A 231 15.94 -5.81 -11.74
C GLU A 231 14.59 -6.46 -12.09
N ARG A 232 13.53 -6.18 -11.32
CA ARG A 232 12.17 -6.74 -11.51
C ARG A 232 12.14 -8.26 -11.67
N LEU A 233 12.92 -8.97 -10.85
CA LEU A 233 12.99 -10.43 -10.87
C LEU A 233 11.77 -11.11 -10.20
N TRP A 234 10.72 -10.33 -9.95
CA TRP A 234 9.43 -10.81 -9.47
C TRP A 234 8.57 -11.38 -10.59
N ARG A 235 7.52 -12.12 -10.22
CA ARG A 235 6.65 -12.80 -11.18
C ARG A 235 5.18 -12.57 -10.83
N ALA A 236 4.31 -12.57 -11.83
CA ALA A 236 2.87 -12.67 -11.57
C ALA A 236 2.59 -14.00 -10.85
N PRO A 237 1.81 -14.01 -9.76
CA PRO A 237 1.44 -15.26 -9.11
C PRO A 237 0.50 -16.06 -10.04
N PRO A 238 0.69 -17.39 -10.16
CA PRO A 238 -0.22 -18.20 -10.95
C PRO A 238 -1.62 -18.19 -10.31
N ALA A 239 -2.67 -18.24 -11.14
CA ALA A 239 -4.06 -18.09 -10.69
C ALA A 239 -4.44 -19.02 -9.52
N VAL A 240 -3.89 -20.24 -9.51
CA VAL A 240 -4.12 -21.27 -8.47
C VAL A 240 -3.34 -21.05 -7.16
N LYS A 241 -2.33 -20.16 -7.12
CA LYS A 241 -1.53 -19.88 -5.92
C LYS A 241 -1.77 -18.49 -5.33
N GLN A 242 -2.77 -17.76 -5.82
CA GLN A 242 -3.19 -16.54 -5.15
C GLN A 242 -3.80 -16.93 -3.80
N GLY A 243 -3.45 -16.20 -2.75
CA GLY A 243 -3.91 -16.50 -1.39
C GLY A 243 -3.22 -17.68 -0.69
N THR A 244 -2.27 -18.38 -1.32
CA THR A 244 -1.53 -19.48 -0.66
C THR A 244 -0.17 -19.06 -0.10
N CYS A 245 0.29 -17.85 -0.42
CA CYS A 245 1.58 -17.33 0.03
C CYS A 245 1.36 -16.23 1.06
N PRO A 246 2.30 -16.04 2.01
CA PRO A 246 2.31 -14.86 2.85
C PRO A 246 2.29 -13.58 2.01
N PHE A 247 1.57 -12.57 2.50
CA PHE A 247 1.36 -11.31 1.80
C PHE A 247 2.00 -10.15 2.58
N VAL A 248 2.76 -9.29 1.90
CA VAL A 248 3.39 -8.11 2.49
C VAL A 248 2.93 -6.87 1.73
N ASN A 249 2.39 -5.88 2.43
CA ASN A 249 1.95 -4.63 1.84
C ASN A 249 2.55 -3.43 2.56
N PHE A 250 3.06 -2.48 1.78
CA PHE A 250 3.50 -1.20 2.30
C PHE A 250 2.47 -0.13 1.97
N MET A 251 1.89 0.47 3.01
CA MET A 251 0.96 1.56 2.90
C MET A 251 1.69 2.86 3.23
N TRP A 252 2.40 3.36 2.23
CA TRP A 252 3.04 4.67 2.30
C TRP A 252 2.00 5.76 2.09
N THR A 253 2.12 6.83 2.88
CA THR A 253 1.35 8.05 2.67
C THR A 253 2.33 9.18 2.40
N ASP A 254 2.01 10.01 1.41
CA ASP A 254 2.71 11.26 1.22
C ASP A 254 2.29 12.21 2.36
N PHE A 255 3.24 12.60 3.22
CA PHE A 255 3.00 13.58 4.30
C PHE A 255 3.31 15.01 3.87
N GLU A 256 3.47 15.27 2.56
CA GLU A 256 3.63 16.62 2.05
C GLU A 256 2.30 17.35 2.10
N GLU A 257 2.36 18.55 2.68
CA GLU A 257 1.26 19.50 2.57
C GLU A 257 1.18 19.97 1.12
N ARG A 258 -0.01 19.87 0.53
CA ARG A 258 -0.27 20.36 -0.83
C ARG A 258 -1.44 21.32 -0.79
N HIS A 259 -1.19 22.58 -1.12
CA HIS A 259 -2.21 23.63 -1.18
C HIS A 259 -3.04 23.77 0.12
N GLY A 260 -2.41 23.65 1.29
CA GLY A 260 -3.08 23.74 2.59
C GLY A 260 -3.76 22.45 3.06
N PHE A 261 -3.65 21.35 2.31
CA PHE A 261 -4.19 20.04 2.69
C PHE A 261 -3.07 19.12 3.17
N VAL A 262 -3.31 18.47 4.32
CA VAL A 262 -2.44 17.43 4.87
C VAL A 262 -3.22 16.12 4.88
N PRO A 263 -2.69 15.04 4.27
CA PRO A 263 -3.31 13.73 4.33
C PRO A 263 -3.41 13.22 5.77
N LEU A 264 -4.59 12.73 6.15
CA LEU A 264 -4.84 12.13 7.46
C LEU A 264 -4.81 10.60 7.34
N VAL A 265 -3.81 9.97 7.95
CA VAL A 265 -3.73 8.51 8.01
C VAL A 265 -4.57 8.02 9.18
N VAL A 266 -5.79 7.56 8.89
CA VAL A 266 -6.63 6.90 9.90
C VAL A 266 -6.28 5.41 9.92
N PRO A 267 -5.75 4.87 11.03
CA PRO A 267 -5.48 3.45 11.13
C PRO A 267 -6.79 2.68 10.96
N LYS A 268 -6.81 1.67 10.08
CA LYS A 268 -7.92 0.71 10.10
C LYS A 268 -7.89 -0.03 11.44
N GLY A 269 -9.07 -0.20 12.03
CA GLY A 269 -9.24 -0.94 13.29
C GLY A 269 -8.96 -2.44 13.15
N LYS A 270 -9.25 -3.20 14.21
CA LYS A 270 -8.99 -4.65 14.29
C LYS A 270 -9.89 -5.53 13.41
N ASP A 271 -10.79 -4.95 12.61
CA ASP A 271 -11.62 -5.68 11.65
C ASP A 271 -10.76 -6.06 10.44
N VAL A 272 -9.92 -7.08 10.62
CA VAL A 272 -8.96 -7.53 9.62
C VAL A 272 -9.39 -8.91 9.12
N SER A 273 -9.78 -9.01 7.87
CA SER A 273 -9.85 -10.30 7.16
C SER A 273 -8.52 -10.55 6.45
N THR A 274 -8.07 -11.80 6.38
CA THR A 274 -6.91 -12.18 5.57
C THR A 274 -7.31 -13.19 4.49
N MET A 275 -6.83 -12.97 3.27
CA MET A 275 -6.91 -13.95 2.17
C MET A 275 -5.62 -14.75 2.03
N SER A 276 -4.69 -14.62 2.97
CA SER A 276 -3.35 -15.23 2.94
C SER A 276 -3.07 -15.94 4.27
N PRO A 277 -2.21 -16.98 4.30
CA PRO A 277 -1.86 -17.67 5.53
C PRO A 277 -1.33 -16.69 6.59
N MET A 278 -0.55 -15.71 6.13
CA MET A 278 -0.01 -14.62 6.92
C MET A 278 -0.04 -13.34 6.08
N GLN A 279 -0.38 -12.22 6.70
CA GLN A 279 -0.36 -10.90 6.08
C GLN A 279 0.38 -9.93 6.99
N VAL A 280 1.33 -9.19 6.41
CA VAL A 280 2.07 -8.13 7.10
C VAL A 280 1.82 -6.81 6.37
N VAL A 281 1.20 -5.86 7.04
CA VAL A 281 0.97 -4.52 6.50
C VAL A 281 1.82 -3.53 7.27
N VAL A 282 2.77 -2.90 6.59
CA VAL A 282 3.58 -1.82 7.13
C VAL A 282 2.87 -0.51 6.79
N VAL A 283 2.49 0.24 7.82
CA VAL A 283 1.81 1.52 7.70
C VAL A 283 2.70 2.59 8.27
N GLN A 284 2.81 3.69 7.56
CA GLN A 284 3.46 4.89 8.07
C GLN A 284 2.38 5.89 8.48
N PRO A 285 2.11 6.08 9.79
CA PRO A 285 1.18 7.12 10.26
C PRO A 285 1.75 8.54 10.15
N ASP A 286 3.07 8.72 10.21
CA ASP A 286 3.77 10.01 10.10
C ASP A 286 5.21 9.85 9.57
N ARG A 287 5.94 10.94 9.37
CA ARG A 287 7.30 10.91 8.80
C ARG A 287 8.31 10.10 9.62
N GLU A 288 8.06 9.91 10.90
CA GLU A 288 9.03 9.41 11.88
C GLU A 288 8.63 8.07 12.50
N SER A 289 7.36 7.67 12.47
CA SER A 289 6.90 6.45 13.11
C SER A 289 6.26 5.47 12.14
N TRP A 290 6.51 4.18 12.35
CA TRP A 290 6.00 3.08 11.53
C TRP A 290 5.18 2.12 12.39
N ARG A 291 4.19 1.47 11.79
CA ARG A 291 3.38 0.43 12.44
C ARG A 291 3.38 -0.81 11.56
N ILE A 292 3.51 -1.98 12.16
CA ILE A 292 3.51 -3.26 11.48
C ILE A 292 2.30 -4.05 11.97
N LEU A 293 1.28 -4.19 11.13
CA LEU A 293 0.12 -5.01 11.39
C LEU A 293 0.38 -6.42 10.87
N CYS A 294 0.56 -7.37 11.77
CA CYS A 294 0.74 -8.78 11.46
C CYS A 294 -0.59 -9.50 11.68
N THR A 295 -1.10 -10.15 10.63
CA THR A 295 -2.32 -10.94 10.66
C THR A 295 -2.00 -12.38 10.29
N PHE A 296 -2.45 -13.31 11.10
CA PHE A 296 -2.25 -14.75 10.93
C PHE A 296 -3.59 -15.43 10.78
N ASN A 297 -3.66 -16.38 9.85
CA ASN A 297 -4.75 -17.35 9.83
C ASN A 297 -4.57 -18.31 11.02
N ALA A 298 -5.47 -18.23 12.01
CA ALA A 298 -5.40 -18.98 13.25
C ALA A 298 -5.61 -20.49 13.06
N ASP A 299 -6.14 -20.92 11.90
CA ASP A 299 -6.25 -22.34 11.53
C ASP A 299 -4.91 -22.91 11.05
N LEU A 300 -3.96 -22.04 10.65
CA LEU A 300 -2.64 -22.41 10.13
C LEU A 300 -1.51 -22.07 11.10
N TYR A 301 -1.68 -21.06 11.95
CA TYR A 301 -0.68 -20.56 12.88
C TYR A 301 -1.25 -20.48 14.30
N SER A 302 -0.57 -21.16 15.22
CA SER A 302 -0.88 -21.09 16.65
C SER A 302 -0.43 -19.76 17.27
N ALA A 303 -0.85 -19.52 18.51
CA ALA A 303 -0.33 -18.41 19.32
C ALA A 303 1.20 -18.43 19.45
N ALA A 304 1.77 -19.62 19.65
CA ALA A 304 3.21 -19.80 19.77
C ALA A 304 3.95 -19.53 18.45
N ASP A 305 3.32 -19.79 17.30
CA ASP A 305 3.90 -19.43 16.00
C ASP A 305 3.98 -17.91 15.82
N ALA A 306 2.92 -17.20 16.19
CA ALA A 306 2.91 -15.74 16.16
C ALA A 306 3.99 -15.14 17.09
N GLU A 307 4.10 -15.64 18.32
CA GLU A 307 5.14 -15.21 19.28
C GLU A 307 6.55 -15.46 18.74
N ARG A 308 6.80 -16.65 18.15
CA ARG A 308 8.09 -16.96 17.50
C ARG A 308 8.37 -16.02 16.34
N TYR A 309 7.38 -15.73 15.50
CA TYR A 309 7.54 -14.78 14.41
C TYR A 309 7.96 -13.40 14.91
N TYR A 310 7.34 -12.88 15.98
CA TYR A 310 7.72 -11.58 16.52
C TYR A 310 9.14 -11.59 17.08
N GLY A 311 9.54 -12.66 17.77
CA GLY A 311 10.93 -12.84 18.19
C GLY A 311 11.89 -12.79 17.00
N PHE A 312 11.57 -13.48 15.90
CA PHE A 312 12.39 -13.44 14.69
C PHE A 312 12.35 -12.09 13.97
N LEU A 313 11.26 -11.33 14.05
CA LEU A 313 11.16 -9.99 13.48
C LEU A 313 11.98 -8.98 14.25
N GLU A 314 11.90 -9.02 15.58
CA GLU A 314 12.74 -8.22 16.47
C GLU A 314 14.22 -8.55 16.25
N GLU A 315 14.57 -9.84 16.20
CA GLU A 315 15.93 -10.29 15.91
C GLU A 315 16.41 -9.78 14.54
N ALA A 316 15.59 -9.93 13.48
CA ALA A 316 15.99 -9.52 12.15
C ALA A 316 16.20 -7.99 12.04
N LEU A 317 15.30 -7.21 12.64
CA LEU A 317 15.44 -5.76 12.74
C LEU A 317 16.70 -5.41 13.52
N ARG A 318 16.91 -6.00 14.70
CA ARG A 318 18.11 -5.76 15.51
C ARG A 318 19.39 -6.14 14.76
N CYS A 319 19.46 -7.29 14.12
CA CYS A 319 20.65 -7.74 13.38
C CYS A 319 20.93 -6.87 12.15
N LEU A 320 19.92 -6.46 11.38
CA LEU A 320 20.13 -5.49 10.29
C LEU A 320 20.75 -4.17 10.77
N LEU A 321 20.48 -3.81 12.02
CA LEU A 321 20.87 -2.56 12.64
C LEU A 321 22.24 -2.64 13.33
N GLU A 322 22.48 -3.70 14.11
CA GLU A 322 23.62 -3.83 15.02
C GLU A 322 24.66 -4.85 14.53
N GLU A 323 24.22 -5.91 13.85
CA GLU A 323 25.05 -7.04 13.45
C GLU A 323 24.80 -7.44 11.98
N PRO A 324 24.94 -6.52 11.01
CA PRO A 324 24.48 -6.75 9.62
C PRO A 324 25.19 -7.91 8.92
N LEU A 325 26.38 -8.29 9.40
CA LEU A 325 27.17 -9.41 8.88
C LEU A 325 26.83 -10.77 9.53
N ALA A 326 26.01 -10.79 10.59
CA ALA A 326 25.54 -12.04 11.18
C ALA A 326 24.74 -12.84 10.14
N LEU A 327 24.90 -14.17 10.17
CA LEU A 327 24.15 -15.06 9.29
C LEU A 327 22.68 -15.10 9.72
N VAL A 328 21.81 -15.17 8.71
CA VAL A 328 20.36 -15.27 8.91
C VAL A 328 19.99 -16.65 9.49
N MET A 329 20.49 -17.73 8.87
CA MET A 329 20.31 -19.14 9.28
C MET A 329 21.52 -19.96 8.86
#